data_AF-A0A2D5W138-F1
#
_entry.id   AF-A0A2D5W138-F1
#
_cell.length_a   1.000
_cell.length_b   1.000
_cell.length_c   1.000
_cell.angle_alpha   90.00
_cell.angle_beta   90.00
_cell.angle_gamma   90.00
#
_symmetry.space_group_name_H-M   'P 1'
#
loop_
_entity.id
_entity.type
_entity.pdbx_description
1 polymer ?
#
loop_
_entity_poly.entity_id
_entity_poly.type
_entity_poly.pdbx_seq_one_letter_code
_entity_poly.pdbx_strand_id
1 'polypeptide(L)'
;MENLTYIRHLEHSKKLNDLKTPAIIISSSGMCEAGRIRHHLRNHIGDSRNLILFVGYCAANTLGSKIMSGQNPVNIFGEPVEVKAKVARVDAFSGHADREELSQYVQRLSGRLSKVSVVHGEEDQSVAFAETLRSILPGSDVTVPHQGDTLSF
;
A
#
# COMPACT_ATOMS: atom_id res chain seq x y z
N MET A 1 -4.14 -10.17 24.21
CA MET A 1 -3.73 -10.99 23.05
C MET A 1 -2.47 -11.74 23.45
N GLU A 2 -2.55 -13.05 23.66
CA GLU A 2 -1.44 -13.86 24.20
C GLU A 2 -0.26 -14.02 23.24
N ASN A 3 -0.47 -13.81 21.93
CA ASN A 3 0.54 -14.00 20.89
C ASN A 3 1.06 -12.70 20.25
N LEU A 4 0.87 -11.55 20.91
CA LEU A 4 1.30 -10.25 20.40
C LEU A 4 2.21 -9.54 21.42
N THR A 5 3.45 -9.27 21.02
CA THR A 5 4.40 -8.50 21.83
C THR A 5 4.65 -7.13 21.22
N TYR A 6 4.30 -6.08 21.94
CA TYR A 6 4.53 -4.71 21.50
C TYR A 6 5.98 -4.27 21.77
N ILE A 7 6.70 -3.93 20.70
CA ILE A 7 8.07 -3.43 20.78
C ILE A 7 8.05 -1.91 20.66
N ARG A 8 8.17 -1.21 21.80
CA ARG A 8 8.12 0.27 21.85
C ARG A 8 9.50 0.93 21.84
N HIS A 9 10.50 0.29 22.43
CA HIS A 9 11.86 0.84 22.51
C HIS A 9 12.73 0.43 21.33
N LEU A 10 13.60 1.35 20.89
CA LEU A 10 14.52 1.16 19.78
C LEU A 10 15.43 -0.06 19.98
N GLU A 11 16.03 -0.18 21.18
CA GLU A 11 16.96 -1.26 21.50
C GLU A 11 16.30 -2.64 21.42
N HIS A 12 15.03 -2.74 21.80
CA HIS A 12 14.27 -3.99 21.65
C HIS A 12 14.02 -4.32 20.18
N SER A 13 13.75 -3.31 19.34
CA SER A 13 13.58 -3.51 17.90
C SER A 13 14.86 -4.00 17.22
N LYS A 14 16.03 -3.50 17.64
CA LYS A 14 17.32 -3.94 17.10
C LYS A 14 17.59 -5.40 17.43
N LYS A 15 17.33 -5.82 18.68
CA LYS A 15 17.50 -7.22 19.12
C LYS A 15 16.68 -8.23 18.30
N LEU A 16 15.56 -7.80 17.70
CA LEU A 16 14.78 -8.68 16.82
C LEU A 16 15.57 -9.13 15.58
N ASN A 17 16.57 -8.36 15.14
CA ASN A 17 17.39 -8.73 13.98
C ASN A 17 18.32 -9.91 14.27
N ASP A 18 18.62 -10.17 15.54
CA ASP A 18 19.54 -11.23 15.96
C ASP A 18 18.81 -12.53 16.33
N LEU A 19 17.48 -12.56 16.22
CA LEU A 19 16.67 -13.74 16.55
C LEU A 19 17.12 -14.97 15.74
N LYS A 20 17.35 -16.08 16.45
CA LYS A 20 17.72 -17.37 15.85
C LYS A 20 16.51 -18.28 15.62
N THR A 21 15.36 -17.94 16.22
CA THR A 21 14.10 -18.67 16.09
C THR A 21 13.19 -17.98 15.08
N PRO A 22 12.32 -18.74 14.38
CA PRO A 22 11.29 -18.15 13.53
C PRO A 22 10.41 -17.17 14.31
N ALA A 23 10.11 -16.02 13.72
CA ALA A 23 9.24 -15.00 14.29
C ALA A 23 8.52 -14.23 13.18
N ILE A 24 7.38 -13.62 13.53
CA ILE A 24 6.67 -12.67 12.66
C ILE A 24 6.96 -11.26 13.19
N ILE A 25 7.54 -10.41 12.35
CA ILE A 25 7.81 -9.00 12.67
C ILE A 25 6.86 -8.12 11.87
N ILE A 26 5.97 -7.42 12.56
CA ILE A 26 5.09 -6.41 11.96
C ILE A 26 5.67 -5.04 12.30
N SER A 27 5.99 -4.25 11.27
CA SER A 27 6.70 -2.97 11.45
C SER A 27 6.21 -1.92 10.46
N SER A 28 6.24 -0.66 10.89
CA SER A 28 5.96 0.50 10.05
C SER A 28 7.23 1.06 9.41
N SER A 29 7.14 1.78 8.28
CA SER A 29 5.93 2.14 7.51
C SER A 29 5.49 1.08 6.48
N GLY A 30 4.20 1.04 6.15
CA GLY A 30 3.60 0.00 5.29
C GLY A 30 4.16 -0.07 3.86
N MET A 31 4.71 1.03 3.35
CA MET A 31 5.36 1.09 2.02
C MET A 31 6.88 1.01 2.07
N CYS A 32 7.44 0.71 3.25
CA CYS A 32 8.88 0.53 3.48
C CYS A 32 9.75 1.79 3.31
N GLU A 33 9.15 2.98 3.29
CA GLU A 33 9.87 4.25 3.07
C GLU A 33 10.57 4.79 4.32
N ALA A 34 10.09 4.44 5.52
CA ALA A 34 10.60 5.01 6.76
C ALA A 34 10.43 4.06 7.95
N GLY A 35 11.12 4.36 9.04
CA GLY A 35 10.97 3.66 10.30
C GLY A 35 11.73 2.34 10.36
N ARG A 36 11.31 1.49 11.32
CA ARG A 36 12.02 0.28 11.73
C ARG A 36 12.01 -0.79 10.65
N ILE A 37 11.01 -0.80 9.77
CA ILE A 37 10.93 -1.74 8.65
C ILE A 37 12.18 -1.69 7.77
N ARG A 38 12.75 -0.51 7.52
CA ARG A 38 13.99 -0.38 6.71
C ARG A 38 15.17 -1.09 7.34
N HIS A 39 15.27 -1.05 8.67
CA HIS A 39 16.30 -1.80 9.40
C HIS A 39 16.04 -3.30 9.32
N HIS A 40 14.81 -3.76 9.50
CA HIS A 40 14.49 -5.18 9.34
C HIS A 40 14.77 -5.67 7.92
N LEU A 41 14.36 -4.92 6.89
CA LEU A 41 14.68 -5.24 5.50
C LEU A 41 16.19 -5.30 5.27
N ARG A 42 16.96 -4.30 5.72
CA ARG A 42 18.43 -4.27 5.56
C ARG A 42 19.12 -5.51 6.14
N ASN A 43 18.57 -6.09 7.20
CA ASN A 43 19.13 -7.27 7.87
C ASN A 43 18.61 -8.59 7.29
N HIS A 44 17.37 -8.63 6.77
CA HIS A 44 16.68 -9.89 6.47
C HIS A 44 16.39 -10.14 4.99
N ILE A 45 16.36 -9.12 4.13
CA ILE A 45 15.95 -9.25 2.71
C ILE A 45 16.92 -10.11 1.88
N GLY A 46 18.20 -10.15 2.29
CA GLY A 46 19.25 -10.92 1.64
C GLY A 46 19.28 -12.40 2.01
N ASP A 47 18.37 -12.91 2.83
CA ASP A 47 18.31 -14.32 3.24
C ASP A 47 17.09 -15.02 2.63
N SER A 48 17.34 -16.06 1.82
CA SER A 48 16.32 -16.85 1.13
C SER A 48 15.37 -17.65 2.04
N ARG A 49 15.71 -17.78 3.33
CA ARG A 49 14.85 -18.42 4.34
C ARG A 49 13.70 -17.52 4.78
N ASN A 50 13.79 -16.22 4.51
CA ASN A 50 12.82 -15.22 4.96
C ASN A 50 11.71 -14.99 3.93
N LEU A 51 10.58 -14.46 4.42
CA LEU A 51 9.45 -13.99 3.63
C LEU A 51 9.18 -12.52 3.96
N ILE A 52 9.05 -11.68 2.93
CA ILE A 52 8.50 -10.35 3.02
C ILE A 52 7.06 -10.41 2.50
N LEU A 53 6.12 -10.14 3.40
CA LEU A 53 4.70 -10.18 3.11
C LEU A 53 4.13 -8.75 3.09
N PHE A 54 3.66 -8.32 1.92
CA PHE A 54 2.92 -7.07 1.77
C PHE A 54 1.42 -7.33 1.93
N VAL A 55 0.76 -6.52 2.76
CA VAL A 55 -0.68 -6.67 3.06
C VAL A 55 -1.53 -5.50 2.53
N GLY A 56 -0.95 -4.67 1.65
CA GLY A 56 -1.61 -3.49 1.12
C GLY A 56 -0.86 -2.89 -0.07
N TYR A 57 -1.39 -1.77 -0.54
CA TYR A 57 -0.85 -1.03 -1.68
C TYR A 57 0.50 -0.37 -1.35
N CYS A 58 1.42 -0.36 -2.33
CA CYS A 58 2.63 0.44 -2.30
C CYS A 58 2.63 1.41 -3.46
N ALA A 59 2.65 2.72 -3.16
CA ALA A 59 2.71 3.76 -4.17
C ALA A 59 3.95 3.63 -5.05
N ALA A 60 3.84 4.08 -6.30
CA ALA A 60 4.94 4.10 -7.26
C ALA A 60 6.22 4.71 -6.65
N ASN A 61 7.38 4.18 -7.04
CA ASN A 61 8.72 4.59 -6.61
C ASN A 61 9.10 4.36 -5.15
N THR A 62 8.17 3.93 -4.29
CA THR A 62 8.50 3.48 -2.93
C THR A 62 9.38 2.23 -2.94
N LEU A 63 10.17 2.02 -1.89
CA LEU A 63 10.95 0.81 -1.68
C LEU A 63 10.05 -0.43 -1.70
N GLY A 64 8.87 -0.36 -1.09
CA GLY A 64 7.89 -1.43 -1.13
C GLY A 64 7.47 -1.81 -2.55
N SER A 65 7.13 -0.81 -3.37
CA SER A 65 6.76 -1.01 -4.78
C SER A 65 7.90 -1.66 -5.59
N LYS A 66 9.15 -1.22 -5.38
CA LYS A 66 10.34 -1.80 -6.02
C LYS A 66 10.58 -3.26 -5.63
N ILE A 67 10.42 -3.59 -4.35
CA ILE A 67 10.54 -4.98 -3.88
C ILE A 67 9.43 -5.84 -4.48
N MET A 68 8.19 -5.34 -4.48
CA MET A 68 7.03 -6.06 -5.02
C MET A 68 7.11 -6.29 -6.53
N SER A 69 7.71 -5.37 -7.29
CA SER A 69 7.92 -5.52 -8.74
C SER A 69 9.08 -6.45 -9.10
N GLY A 70 9.78 -7.02 -8.11
CA GLY A 70 10.90 -7.93 -8.33
C GLY A 70 12.22 -7.22 -8.65
N GLN A 71 12.33 -5.91 -8.39
CA GLN A 71 13.60 -5.20 -8.56
C GLN A 71 14.67 -5.82 -7.65
N ASN A 72 15.83 -6.14 -8.23
CA ASN A 72 16.97 -6.70 -7.51
C ASN A 72 18.29 -6.28 -8.19
N PRO A 73 19.22 -5.61 -7.49
CA PRO A 73 19.16 -5.18 -6.09
C PRO A 73 18.22 -3.98 -5.85
N VAL A 74 17.79 -3.82 -4.60
CA VAL A 74 17.09 -2.62 -4.12
C VAL A 74 18.01 -1.76 -3.26
N ASN A 75 17.77 -0.45 -3.22
CA ASN A 75 18.55 0.46 -2.38
C ASN A 75 17.94 0.58 -0.98
N ILE A 76 18.72 0.30 0.06
CA ILE A 76 18.34 0.49 1.46
C ILE A 76 19.48 1.24 2.17
N PHE A 77 19.17 2.40 2.76
CA PHE A 77 20.15 3.31 3.38
C PHE A 77 21.30 3.74 2.46
N GLY A 78 21.06 3.89 1.16
CA GLY A 78 22.07 4.28 0.18
C GLY A 78 22.84 3.10 -0.40
N GLU A 79 22.69 1.90 0.15
CA GLU A 79 23.42 0.71 -0.28
C GLU A 79 22.55 -0.22 -1.13
N PRO A 80 23.08 -0.82 -2.21
CA PRO A 80 22.40 -1.88 -2.93
C PRO A 80 22.37 -3.17 -2.09
N VAL A 81 21.19 -3.75 -1.93
CA VAL A 81 20.97 -5.00 -1.18
C VAL A 81 20.28 -6.02 -2.09
N GLU A 82 20.82 -7.23 -2.17
CA GLU A 82 20.21 -8.32 -2.91
C GLU A 82 18.90 -8.77 -2.28
N VAL A 83 17.88 -8.99 -3.11
CA VAL A 83 16.59 -9.55 -2.69
C VAL A 83 16.62 -11.05 -2.89
N LYS A 84 16.88 -11.79 -1.80
CA LYS A 84 16.84 -13.26 -1.79
C LYS A 84 15.64 -13.82 -1.07
N ALA A 85 15.09 -13.06 -0.11
CA ALA A 85 13.87 -13.40 0.58
C ALA A 85 12.72 -13.60 -0.41
N LYS A 86 11.80 -14.51 -0.08
CA LYS A 86 10.55 -14.66 -0.82
C LYS A 86 9.74 -13.37 -0.65
N VAL A 87 9.07 -12.94 -1.71
CA VAL A 87 8.16 -11.79 -1.69
C VAL A 87 6.76 -12.28 -2.02
N ALA A 88 5.79 -11.97 -1.17
CA ALA A 88 4.39 -12.29 -1.38
C ALA A 88 3.49 -11.10 -1.03
N ARG A 89 2.28 -11.11 -1.58
CA ARG A 89 1.25 -10.08 -1.37
C ARG A 89 -0.06 -10.74 -0.99
N VAL A 90 -0.77 -10.15 -0.03
CA VAL A 90 -2.16 -10.51 0.32
C VAL A 90 -3.00 -9.24 0.23
N ASP A 91 -3.97 -9.23 -0.68
CA ASP A 91 -4.84 -8.07 -0.91
C ASP A 91 -6.04 -7.97 0.04
N ALA A 92 -6.28 -8.99 0.86
CA ALA A 92 -7.45 -9.10 1.74
C ALA A 92 -7.46 -8.12 2.92
N PHE A 93 -6.38 -7.37 3.16
CA PHE A 93 -6.27 -6.45 4.30
C PHE A 93 -6.19 -4.98 3.90
N SER A 94 -6.44 -4.66 2.62
CA SER A 94 -6.61 -3.26 2.21
C SER A 94 -7.82 -2.67 2.93
N GLY A 95 -7.62 -1.54 3.62
CA GLY A 95 -8.72 -0.76 4.19
C GLY A 95 -9.52 0.03 3.16
N HIS A 96 -9.15 -0.07 1.87
CA HIS A 96 -9.81 0.61 0.76
C HIS A 96 -10.77 -0.33 0.06
N ALA A 97 -11.97 0.19 -0.22
CA ALA A 97 -12.96 -0.48 -1.04
C ALA A 97 -12.41 -0.71 -2.47
N ASP A 98 -12.68 -1.87 -3.03
CA ASP A 98 -12.36 -2.15 -4.43
C ASP A 98 -13.30 -1.42 -5.40
N ARG A 99 -13.06 -1.57 -6.71
CA ARG A 99 -13.88 -0.93 -7.76
C ARG A 99 -15.36 -1.27 -7.63
N GLU A 100 -15.67 -2.52 -7.29
CA GLU A 100 -17.03 -3.04 -7.22
C GLU A 100 -17.73 -2.53 -5.96
N GLU A 101 -17.04 -2.56 -4.81
CA GLU A 101 -17.52 -2.01 -3.55
C GLU A 101 -17.78 -0.49 -3.66
N LEU A 102 -16.89 0.27 -4.29
CA LEU A 102 -17.09 1.70 -4.56
C LEU A 102 -18.28 1.95 -5.50
N SER A 103 -18.43 1.14 -6.55
CA SER A 103 -19.56 1.27 -7.50
C SER A 103 -20.89 1.02 -6.79
N GLN A 104 -20.95 -0.04 -5.97
CA GLN A 104 -22.13 -0.38 -5.17
C GLN A 104 -22.44 0.69 -4.13
N TYR A 105 -21.40 1.27 -3.49
CA TYR A 105 -21.57 2.37 -2.55
C TYR A 105 -22.27 3.55 -3.21
N VAL A 106 -21.80 3.96 -4.39
CA VAL A 106 -22.37 5.09 -5.14
C VAL A 106 -23.82 4.80 -5.58
N GLN A 107 -24.12 3.59 -6.04
CA GLN A 107 -25.48 3.21 -6.44
C GLN A 107 -26.49 3.18 -5.28
N ARG A 108 -26.02 3.01 -4.03
CA ARG A 108 -26.88 3.00 -2.83
C ARG A 108 -27.18 4.40 -2.29
N LEU A 109 -26.51 5.44 -2.79
CA LEU A 109 -26.78 6.81 -2.37
C LEU A 109 -28.18 7.23 -2.81
N SER A 110 -28.90 7.91 -1.93
CA SER A 110 -30.24 8.43 -2.22
C SER A 110 -30.18 9.84 -2.79
N GLY A 111 -31.11 10.17 -3.69
CA GLY A 111 -31.14 11.44 -4.40
C GLY A 111 -30.31 11.44 -5.68
N ARG A 112 -30.55 12.43 -6.56
CA ARG A 112 -29.80 12.55 -7.81
C ARG A 112 -28.45 13.19 -7.54
N LEU A 113 -27.38 12.43 -7.72
CA LEU A 113 -26.01 12.97 -7.74
C LEU A 113 -25.85 13.87 -8.97
N SER A 114 -25.67 15.17 -8.78
CA SER A 114 -25.49 16.11 -9.88
C SER A 114 -24.04 16.20 -10.36
N LYS A 115 -23.08 16.12 -9.41
CA LYS A 115 -21.65 16.19 -9.64
C LYS A 115 -20.92 15.14 -8.80
N VAL A 116 -19.95 14.45 -9.37
CA VAL A 116 -19.09 13.46 -8.70
C VAL A 116 -17.65 13.68 -9.13
N SER A 117 -16.72 13.74 -8.17
CA SER A 117 -15.30 13.92 -8.47
C SER A 117 -14.48 12.75 -7.94
N VAL A 118 -13.71 12.11 -8.81
CA VAL A 118 -12.83 10.98 -8.48
C VAL A 118 -11.45 11.51 -8.13
N VAL A 119 -11.01 11.24 -6.90
CA VAL A 119 -9.73 11.72 -6.35
C VAL A 119 -9.01 10.59 -5.61
N HIS A 120 -7.75 10.83 -5.21
CA HIS A 120 -6.95 9.90 -4.39
C HIS A 120 -6.75 8.51 -5.04
N GLY A 121 -6.48 8.50 -6.34
CA GLY A 121 -6.04 7.33 -7.09
C GLY A 121 -4.94 7.70 -8.07
N GLU A 122 -4.31 6.68 -8.68
CA GLU A 122 -3.46 6.92 -9.84
C GLU A 122 -4.30 7.45 -11.01
N GLU A 123 -3.69 8.22 -11.92
CA GLU A 123 -4.40 8.88 -13.01
C GLU A 123 -5.22 7.88 -13.84
N ASP A 124 -4.58 6.84 -14.36
CA ASP A 124 -5.23 5.81 -15.17
C ASP A 124 -6.38 5.11 -14.42
N GLN A 125 -6.19 4.82 -13.13
CA GLN A 125 -7.21 4.18 -12.30
C GLN A 125 -8.39 5.12 -12.03
N SER A 126 -8.10 6.41 -11.80
CA SER A 126 -9.11 7.43 -11.53
C SER A 126 -9.95 7.72 -12.78
N VAL A 127 -9.31 7.81 -13.95
CA VAL A 127 -9.98 7.97 -15.24
C VAL A 127 -10.86 6.76 -15.55
N ALA A 128 -10.33 5.54 -15.41
CA ALA A 128 -11.10 4.32 -15.63
C ALA A 128 -12.30 4.19 -14.67
N PHE A 129 -12.12 4.57 -13.40
CA PHE A 129 -13.22 4.57 -12.45
C PHE A 129 -14.26 5.67 -12.76
N ALA A 130 -13.83 6.85 -13.20
CA ALA A 130 -14.76 7.89 -13.64
C ALA A 130 -15.60 7.45 -14.84
N GLU A 131 -15.05 6.71 -15.79
CA GLU A 131 -15.82 6.10 -16.89
C GLU A 131 -16.86 5.10 -16.37
N THR A 132 -16.49 4.27 -15.38
CA THR A 132 -17.44 3.38 -14.70
C THR A 132 -18.58 4.17 -14.07
N LEU A 133 -18.26 5.27 -13.36
CA LEU A 133 -19.27 6.14 -12.75
C LEU A 133 -20.20 6.80 -13.77
N ARG A 134 -19.67 7.29 -14.90
CA ARG A 134 -20.51 7.84 -16.00
C ARG A 134 -21.49 6.82 -16.55
N SER A 135 -21.09 5.55 -16.62
CA SER A 135 -21.98 4.47 -17.07
C SER A 135 -23.09 4.15 -16.07
N ILE A 136 -22.83 4.19 -14.77
CA ILE A 136 -23.81 3.80 -13.74
C ILE A 136 -24.64 4.99 -13.21
N LEU A 137 -24.19 6.23 -13.44
CA LEU A 137 -24.87 7.48 -13.08
C LEU A 137 -25.18 8.34 -14.31
N PRO A 138 -26.11 7.92 -15.19
CA PRO A 138 -26.48 8.72 -16.34
C PRO A 138 -27.05 10.08 -15.90
N GLY A 139 -26.44 11.17 -16.37
CA GLY A 139 -26.85 12.55 -16.06
C GLY A 139 -26.15 13.18 -14.85
N SER A 140 -25.18 12.49 -14.24
CA SER A 140 -24.21 13.09 -13.33
C SER A 140 -23.02 13.65 -14.10
N ASP A 141 -22.51 14.80 -13.68
CA ASP A 141 -21.23 15.35 -14.14
C ASP A 141 -20.10 14.67 -13.35
N VAL A 142 -19.31 13.82 -14.02
CA VAL A 142 -18.22 13.04 -13.40
C VAL A 142 -16.87 13.57 -13.85
N THR A 143 -16.08 14.07 -12.90
CA THR A 143 -14.78 14.70 -13.16
C THR A 143 -13.63 13.99 -12.44
N VAL A 144 -12.44 14.06 -13.03
CA VAL A 144 -11.17 13.68 -12.40
C VAL A 144 -10.35 14.97 -12.32
N PRO A 145 -10.38 15.71 -11.20
CA PRO A 145 -9.66 16.96 -11.07
C PRO A 145 -8.14 16.72 -10.95
N HIS A 146 -7.37 17.66 -11.46
CA HIS A 146 -5.93 17.71 -11.28
C HIS A 146 -5.55 18.57 -10.07
N GLN A 147 -4.31 18.40 -9.60
CA GLN A 147 -3.80 19.23 -8.53
C GLN A 147 -3.81 20.71 -8.93
N GLY A 148 -4.49 21.55 -8.14
CA GLY A 148 -4.64 22.97 -8.41
C GLY A 148 -5.99 23.37 -9.03
N ASP A 149 -6.78 22.39 -9.48
CA ASP A 149 -8.14 22.65 -9.97
C ASP A 149 -9.06 23.13 -8.85
N THR A 150 -9.99 24.02 -9.19
CA THR A 150 -11.04 24.50 -8.30
C THR A 150 -12.39 23.97 -8.77
N LEU A 151 -13.11 23.29 -7.88
CA LEU A 151 -14.45 22.76 -8.16
C LEU A 151 -15.51 23.68 -7.55
N SER A 152 -16.56 23.98 -8.30
CA SER A 152 -17.76 24.67 -7.80
C SER A 152 -18.89 23.66 -7.66
N PHE A 153 -19.55 23.61 -6.50
CA PHE A 153 -20.63 22.67 -6.21
C PHE A 153 -21.99 23.34 -6.34
#